data_AF-A0A1D1UXB7-F1
#
_entry.id   AF-A0A1D1UXB7-F1
#
_cell.length_a   1.000
_cell.length_b   1.000
_cell.length_c   1.000
_cell.angle_alpha   90.00
_cell.angle_beta   90.00
_cell.angle_gamma   90.00
#
_symmetry.space_group_name_H-M   'P 1'
#
loop_
_entity.id
_entity.type
_entity.pdbx_description
1 polymer ?
#
loop_
_entity_poly.entity_id
_entity_poly.type
_entity_poly.pdbx_seq_one_letter_code
_entity_poly.pdbx_strand_id
1 'polypeptide(L)'
;MDPALWKNPDVFEPVWFLNEAGVIFEPPFLMPLSIGKCTYPKELQLGSVRQPVNFYRRPADAPDVLHQLNKAVQDADAFIVVAAEYNSAISPALCAMMDHFPPLS
;
A
#
# COMPACT_ATOMS: atom_id res chain seq x y z
N MET A 1 23.92 4.88 8.31
CA MET A 1 23.11 6.05 7.94
C MET A 1 24.03 7.11 7.35
N ASP A 2 23.55 7.89 6.39
CA ASP A 2 24.37 8.93 5.74
C ASP A 2 24.78 10.04 6.75
N PRO A 3 26.08 10.18 7.09
CA PRO A 3 26.55 11.19 8.03
C PRO A 3 26.39 12.63 7.51
N ALA A 4 26.19 12.83 6.20
CA ALA A 4 25.93 14.14 5.63
C ALA A 4 24.50 14.63 5.92
N LEU A 5 23.57 13.71 6.20
CA LEU A 5 22.15 13.99 6.40
C LEU A 5 21.73 13.86 7.87
N TRP A 6 22.37 12.98 8.63
CA TRP A 6 22.08 12.72 10.05
C TRP A 6 23.25 13.13 10.93
N LYS A 7 22.99 13.94 11.95
CA LYS A 7 23.99 14.26 12.99
C LYS A 7 24.11 13.06 13.91
N ASN A 8 25.30 12.49 14.11
CA ASN A 8 25.53 11.35 15.00
C ASN A 8 24.55 10.17 14.78
N PRO A 9 24.56 9.56 13.58
CA PRO A 9 23.58 8.55 13.20
C PRO A 9 23.48 7.31 14.10
N ASP A 10 24.52 7.03 14.88
CA ASP A 10 24.60 5.86 15.74
C ASP A 10 23.90 6.06 17.10
N VAL A 11 23.43 7.29 17.39
CA VAL A 11 22.75 7.65 18.63
C VAL A 11 21.28 7.93 18.34
N PHE A 12 20.36 7.33 19.11
CA PHE A 12 18.93 7.62 18.97
C PHE A 12 18.59 8.97 19.62
N GLU A 13 18.31 9.99 18.81
CA GLU A 13 17.86 11.30 19.28
C GLU A 13 16.47 11.66 18.72
N PRO A 14 15.40 11.61 19.52
CA PRO A 14 14.04 11.89 19.05
C PRO A 14 13.83 13.33 18.58
N VAL A 15 14.75 14.25 18.93
CA VAL A 15 14.73 15.64 18.48
C VAL A 15 14.92 15.80 16.97
N TRP A 16 15.44 14.79 16.27
CA TRP A 16 15.57 14.84 14.80
C TRP A 16 14.23 14.91 14.07
N PHE A 17 13.14 14.56 14.76
CA PHE A 17 11.78 14.58 14.23
C PHE A 17 10.97 15.79 14.70
N LEU A 18 11.61 16.79 15.33
CA LEU A 18 10.97 18.00 15.84
C LEU A 18 11.49 19.24 15.10
N ASN A 19 10.60 20.14 14.71
CA ASN A 19 10.98 21.46 14.24
C ASN A 19 11.30 22.41 15.41
N GLU A 20 11.77 23.63 15.12
CA GLU A 20 12.09 24.65 16.14
C GLU A 20 10.88 25.05 17.01
N ALA A 21 9.66 24.79 16.53
CA ALA A 21 8.40 25.02 17.25
C ALA A 21 7.91 23.80 18.05
N GLY A 22 8.67 22.69 18.07
CA GLY A 22 8.31 21.45 18.77
C GLY A 22 7.22 20.62 18.09
N VAL A 23 6.90 20.89 16.82
CA VAL A 23 5.96 20.12 16.01
C VAL A 23 6.69 18.98 15.30
N ILE A 24 6.03 17.82 15.22
CA ILE A 24 6.54 16.63 14.54
C ILE A 24 6.67 16.91 13.05
N PHE A 25 7.85 16.65 12.51
CA PHE A 25 8.16 16.74 11.09
C PHE A 25 8.86 15.47 10.62
N GLU A 26 8.48 14.98 9.45
CA GLU A 26 9.11 13.82 8.81
C GLU A 26 10.19 14.32 7.83
N PRO A 27 11.48 14.01 8.05
CA PRO A 27 12.54 14.42 7.15
C PRO A 27 12.38 13.79 5.77
N PRO A 28 12.57 14.52 4.66
CA PRO A 28 12.36 14.01 3.30
C PRO A 28 13.34 12.91 2.90
N PHE A 29 14.44 12.77 3.64
CA PHE A 29 15.47 11.74 3.47
C PHE A 29 15.25 10.51 4.38
N LEU A 30 14.25 10.54 5.27
CA LEU A 30 13.84 9.38 6.07
C LEU A 30 13.04 8.43 5.18
N MET A 31 13.67 7.35 4.70
CA MET A 31 13.05 6.39 3.79
C MET A 31 13.00 4.96 4.37
N PRO A 32 12.25 4.70 5.46
CA PRO A 32 12.17 3.38 6.08
C PRO A 32 11.44 2.37 5.17
N LEU A 33 10.68 2.85 4.18
CA LEU A 33 9.81 2.05 3.32
C LEU A 33 10.16 2.20 1.82
N SER A 34 11.40 2.58 1.51
CA SER A 34 11.89 2.80 0.13
C SER A 34 11.22 3.95 -0.62
N ILE A 35 11.70 4.25 -1.84
CA ILE A 35 11.13 5.21 -2.80
C ILE A 35 10.92 4.50 -4.15
N GLY A 36 9.78 4.74 -4.80
CA GLY A 36 9.53 4.31 -6.18
C GLY A 36 8.08 3.86 -6.44
N LYS A 37 7.82 3.33 -7.65
CA LYS A 37 6.51 2.78 -8.08
C LYS A 37 6.05 1.52 -7.30
N CYS A 38 6.71 1.18 -6.19
CA CYS A 38 6.15 0.28 -5.18
C CYS A 38 5.23 1.12 -4.28
N THR A 39 4.08 1.50 -4.83
CA THR A 39 3.04 2.30 -4.17
C THR A 39 2.77 1.81 -2.76
N TYR A 40 2.90 2.70 -1.78
CA TYR A 40 2.58 2.39 -0.39
C TYR A 40 1.07 2.12 -0.26
N PRO A 41 0.64 1.03 0.40
CA PRO A 41 -0.79 0.69 0.52
C PRO A 41 -1.64 1.80 1.16
N LYS A 42 -1.04 2.73 1.92
CA LYS A 42 -1.75 3.86 2.54
C LYS A 42 -2.11 4.95 1.53
N GLU A 43 -1.32 5.16 0.48
CA GLU A 43 -1.67 6.08 -0.62
C GLU A 43 -2.91 5.58 -1.37
N LEU A 44 -3.04 4.26 -1.53
CA LEU A 44 -4.23 3.62 -2.07
C LEU A 44 -5.34 3.36 -1.02
N GLN A 45 -5.11 3.72 0.25
CA GLN A 45 -5.97 3.40 1.39
C GLN A 45 -6.40 1.90 1.46
N LEU A 46 -5.55 1.00 0.97
CA LEU A 46 -5.73 -0.45 0.98
C LEU A 46 -5.46 -1.08 2.36
N GLY A 47 -5.05 -0.29 3.36
CA GLY A 47 -4.88 -0.76 4.74
C GLY A 47 -6.19 -1.12 5.45
N SER A 48 -7.33 -0.78 4.85
CA SER A 48 -8.66 -1.23 5.30
C SER A 48 -9.10 -2.42 4.45
N VAL A 49 -9.66 -3.46 5.09
CA VAL A 49 -10.33 -4.57 4.39
C VAL A 49 -11.52 -3.97 3.64
N ARG A 50 -11.34 -3.66 2.35
CA ARG A 50 -12.38 -3.12 1.50
C ARG A 50 -13.12 -4.29 0.89
N GLN A 51 -14.44 -4.28 1.03
CA GLN A 51 -15.28 -5.25 0.37
C GLN A 51 -15.19 -5.04 -1.15
N PRO A 52 -14.94 -6.09 -1.97
CA PRO A 52 -14.98 -5.98 -3.42
C PRO A 52 -16.36 -5.58 -3.95
N VAL A 53 -16.43 -4.92 -5.12
CA VAL A 53 -17.67 -4.38 -5.71
C VAL A 53 -18.76 -5.47 -5.83
N ASN A 54 -18.35 -6.68 -6.18
CA ASN A 54 -19.16 -7.90 -6.33
C ASN A 54 -19.82 -8.39 -5.03
N PHE A 55 -19.35 -7.97 -3.85
CA PHE A 55 -19.98 -8.31 -2.57
C PHE A 55 -20.97 -7.23 -2.09
N TYR A 56 -21.07 -6.08 -2.77
CA TYR A 56 -22.10 -5.09 -2.47
C TYR A 56 -23.47 -5.58 -2.94
N ARG A 57 -24.48 -5.48 -2.07
CA ARG A 57 -25.88 -5.81 -2.41
C ARG A 57 -26.38 -5.00 -3.61
N ARG A 58 -25.91 -3.75 -3.74
CA ARG A 58 -26.08 -2.91 -4.93
C ARG A 58 -24.69 -2.41 -5.35
N PRO A 59 -24.19 -2.79 -6.53
CA PRO A 59 -22.87 -2.37 -7.00
C PRO A 59 -22.69 -0.86 -7.03
N ALA A 60 -23.77 -0.09 -7.25
CA ALA A 60 -23.75 1.38 -7.30
C ALA A 60 -23.48 2.07 -5.96
N ASP A 61 -23.56 1.34 -4.83
CA ASP A 61 -23.26 1.88 -3.51
C ASP A 61 -21.74 1.85 -3.19
N ALA A 62 -20.92 1.28 -4.09
CA ALA A 62 -19.48 1.18 -3.90
C ALA A 62 -18.79 2.54 -4.16
N PRO A 63 -17.74 2.89 -3.40
CA PRO A 63 -16.95 4.09 -3.67
C PRO A 63 -16.40 4.12 -5.10
N ASP A 64 -16.34 5.32 -5.69
CA ASP A 64 -15.88 5.53 -7.08
C ASP A 64 -14.50 4.94 -7.36
N VAL A 65 -13.60 4.96 -6.37
CA VAL A 65 -12.26 4.36 -6.49
C VAL A 65 -12.34 2.86 -6.76
N LEU A 66 -13.29 2.14 -6.15
CA LEU A 66 -13.48 0.70 -6.39
C LEU A 66 -14.05 0.44 -7.78
N HIS A 67 -14.90 1.33 -8.30
CA HIS A 67 -15.38 1.24 -9.68
C HIS A 67 -14.25 1.42 -10.69
N GLN A 68 -13.35 2.37 -10.44
CA GLN A 68 -12.17 2.59 -11.29
C GLN A 68 -11.23 1.39 -11.28
N LEU A 69 -10.96 0.81 -10.10
CA LEU A 69 -10.11 -0.36 -9.96
C LEU A 69 -10.75 -1.60 -10.61
N ASN A 70 -12.05 -1.82 -10.41
CA ASN A 70 -12.76 -2.93 -11.06
C ASN A 70 -12.74 -2.79 -12.58
N LYS A 71 -12.89 -1.57 -13.11
CA LYS A 71 -12.73 -1.32 -14.55
C LYS A 71 -11.32 -1.63 -15.02
N ALA A 72 -10.29 -1.18 -14.29
CA ALA A 72 -8.90 -1.49 -14.62
C ALA A 72 -8.61 -3.01 -14.59
N VAL A 73 -9.28 -3.75 -13.70
CA VAL A 73 -9.19 -5.21 -13.66
C VAL A 73 -9.88 -5.85 -14.88
N GLN A 74 -11.05 -5.36 -15.27
CA GLN A 74 -11.79 -5.85 -16.44
C GLN A 74 -11.12 -5.51 -17.77
N ASP A 75 -10.46 -4.35 -17.87
CA ASP A 75 -9.78 -3.86 -19.08
C ASP A 75 -8.44 -4.59 -19.34
N ALA A 76 -7.90 -5.36 -18.37
CA ALA A 76 -6.64 -6.06 -18.52
C ALA A 76 -6.82 -7.45 -19.14
N ASP A 77 -6.00 -7.79 -20.13
CA ASP A 77 -6.03 -9.10 -20.78
C ASP A 77 -5.46 -10.23 -19.88
N ALA A 78 -4.50 -9.91 -19.01
CA ALA A 78 -3.83 -10.86 -18.14
C ALA A 78 -3.19 -10.19 -16.91
N PHE A 79 -3.01 -10.98 -15.86
CA PHE A 79 -2.32 -10.58 -14.63
C PHE A 79 -1.11 -11.49 -14.39
N ILE A 80 0.05 -10.90 -14.17
CA ILE A 80 1.26 -11.62 -13.77
C ILE A 80 1.54 -11.26 -12.31
N VAL A 81 1.46 -12.26 -11.44
CA VAL A 81 1.74 -12.11 -10.02
C VAL A 81 3.09 -12.72 -9.71
N VAL A 82 4.02 -11.91 -9.22
CA VAL A 82 5.32 -12.37 -8.71
C VAL A 82 5.27 -12.32 -7.19
N ALA A 83 5.20 -13.49 -6.56
CA ALA A 83 5.19 -13.64 -5.11
C ALA A 83 6.37 -14.51 -4.66
N ALA A 84 7.00 -14.13 -3.55
CA ALA A 84 7.91 -15.02 -2.85
C ALA A 84 7.10 -16.15 -2.20
N GLU A 85 7.64 -17.37 -2.21
CA GLU A 85 7.03 -18.51 -1.53
C GLU A 85 6.82 -18.17 -0.05
N TYR A 86 5.59 -18.29 0.43
CA TYR A 86 5.25 -18.07 1.83
C TYR A 86 4.92 -19.41 2.47
N ASN A 87 5.90 -20.01 3.17
CA ASN A 87 5.71 -21.28 3.88
C ASN A 87 5.05 -22.37 2.99
N SER A 88 5.61 -22.59 1.79
CA SER A 88 5.10 -23.55 0.81
C SER A 88 3.67 -23.33 0.32
N ALA A 89 3.16 -22.10 0.46
CA ALA A 89 1.88 -21.69 -0.06
C ALA A 89 1.91 -20.23 -0.57
N ILE A 90 0.81 -19.85 -1.22
CA ILE A 90 0.52 -18.47 -1.57
C ILE A 90 0.15 -17.72 -0.28
N SER A 91 0.61 -16.47 -0.13
CA SER A 91 0.32 -15.70 1.08
C SER A 91 -1.20 -15.46 1.22
N PRO A 92 -1.77 -15.53 2.44
CA PRO A 92 -3.20 -15.27 2.65
C PRO A 92 -3.65 -13.88 2.15
N ALA A 93 -2.75 -12.89 2.22
CA ALA A 93 -2.98 -11.55 1.70
C ALA A 93 -3.14 -11.54 0.17
N LEU A 94 -2.36 -12.37 -0.54
CA LEU A 94 -2.49 -12.51 -1.98
C LEU A 94 -3.80 -13.24 -2.34
N CYS A 95 -4.19 -14.28 -1.59
CA CYS A 95 -5.50 -14.91 -1.78
C CYS A 95 -6.65 -13.88 -1.62
N ALA A 96 -6.63 -13.07 -0.56
CA ALA A 96 -7.63 -12.03 -0.34
C ALA A 96 -7.65 -10.97 -1.46
N MET A 97 -6.49 -10.66 -2.06
CA MET A 97 -6.41 -9.80 -3.24
C MET A 97 -7.05 -10.46 -4.47
N MET A 98 -6.84 -11.77 -4.67
CA MET A 98 -7.47 -12.51 -5.78
C MET A 98 -8.99 -12.63 -5.64
N ASP A 99 -9.55 -12.54 -4.44
CA ASP A 99 -11.01 -12.49 -4.23
C ASP A 99 -11.65 -11.17 -4.69
N HIS A 100 -10.85 -10.16 -5.04
CA HIS A 100 -11.34 -8.91 -5.64
C HIS A 100 -11.66 -9.04 -7.13
N PHE A 101 -11.25 -10.14 -7.77
CA PHE A 101 -11.57 -10.35 -9.17
C PHE A 101 -13.05 -10.76 -9.30
N PRO A 102 -13.81 -10.10 -10.19
CA PRO A 102 -15.20 -10.45 -10.38
C PRO A 102 -15.31 -11.87 -10.97
N PRO A 103 -16.37 -12.63 -10.62
CA PRO A 103 -16.63 -13.90 -11.28
C PRO A 103 -16.86 -13.67 -12.78
N LEU A 104 -16.40 -14.63 -13.61
CA LEU A 104 -16.71 -14.64 -15.04
C LEU A 104 -18.25 -14.59 -15.21
N SER A 105 -18.74 -13.51 -15.83
CA SER A 105 -20.12 -13.41 -16.30
C SER A 105 -20.34 -14.24 -17.55
#